data_AF-A0A2E8JQE8-F1
#
_entry.id   AF-A0A2E8JQE8-F1
#
_cell.length_a   1.000
_cell.length_b   1.000
_cell.length_c   1.000
_cell.angle_alpha   90.00
_cell.angle_beta   90.00
_cell.angle_gamma   90.00
#
_symmetry.space_group_name_H-M   'P 1'
#
loop_
_entity.id
_entity.type
_entity.pdbx_description
1 polymer ?
#
loop_
_entity_poly.entity_id
_entity_poly.type
_entity_poly.pdbx_seq_one_letter_code
_entity_poly.pdbx_strand_id
1 'polypeptide(L)'
;MDSPDLEQLMNFDKGAYVQQLDIERGRAEMLREAACSLGARGGLSKRSEEIRVRLETYAPEFDAVYSFQSVMLEFGVLPPVIISSTDQVKQESDFKVEYSGKVYSMVADAKFVTSAPTWRSYVFKGLEVGGVEPPPPSFLPKDDKEKILWKSEVARCWKLGVSQANEIAEYNRNELKRDFAGMLRYKLLALKGEIQAPVVVTQSTPSERIKGEKRTDRRTYIIKEGASF
;
A
#
# COMPACT_ATOMS: atom_id res chain seq x y z
N MET A 1 -19.97 76.06 -2.21
CA MET A 1 -19.03 74.95 -2.46
C MET A 1 -19.64 73.77 -1.75
N ASP A 2 -20.29 72.90 -2.50
CA ASP A 2 -21.10 71.81 -1.95
C ASP A 2 -20.23 70.67 -1.42
N SER A 3 -20.64 70.15 -0.27
CA SER A 3 -20.08 68.96 0.38
C SER A 3 -20.31 67.71 -0.49
N PRO A 4 -19.35 66.77 -0.54
CA PRO A 4 -19.47 65.60 -1.39
C PRO A 4 -20.63 64.69 -0.95
N ASP A 5 -21.32 64.13 -1.95
CA ASP A 5 -22.49 63.26 -1.79
C ASP A 5 -22.11 61.84 -1.33
N LEU A 6 -22.99 61.22 -0.54
CA LEU A 6 -22.83 59.88 0.06
C LEU A 6 -22.71 58.79 -1.02
N GLU A 7 -23.34 58.97 -2.18
CA GLU A 7 -23.20 58.06 -3.33
C GLU A 7 -21.78 58.09 -3.95
N GLN A 8 -21.06 59.21 -3.88
CA GLN A 8 -19.68 59.31 -4.37
C GLN A 8 -18.66 58.64 -3.43
N LEU A 9 -18.98 58.51 -2.14
CA LEU A 9 -18.18 57.76 -1.16
C LEU A 9 -18.50 56.25 -1.15
N MET A 10 -19.68 55.85 -1.64
CA MET A 10 -20.08 54.43 -1.70
C MET A 10 -19.69 53.71 -3.00
N ASN A 11 -19.25 54.44 -4.02
CA ASN A 11 -18.81 53.89 -5.31
C ASN A 11 -17.29 53.64 -5.43
N PHE A 12 -16.54 53.69 -4.32
CA PHE A 12 -15.16 53.18 -4.31
C PHE A 12 -15.17 51.63 -4.26
N ASP A 13 -15.27 51.04 -5.44
CA ASP A 13 -14.58 49.80 -5.81
C ASP A 13 -14.75 48.56 -4.90
N LYS A 14 -15.98 48.32 -4.41
CA LYS A 14 -16.32 47.03 -3.77
C LYS A 14 -16.08 45.85 -4.73
N GLY A 15 -16.22 46.06 -6.04
CA GLY A 15 -16.01 45.04 -7.07
C GLY A 15 -14.56 44.56 -7.17
N ALA A 16 -13.58 45.46 -7.33
CA ALA A 16 -12.19 45.04 -7.39
C ALA A 16 -11.65 44.62 -6.01
N TYR A 17 -12.14 45.20 -4.91
CA TYR A 17 -11.77 44.75 -3.57
C TYR A 17 -12.23 43.29 -3.31
N VAL A 18 -13.48 42.96 -3.64
CA VAL A 18 -14.00 41.58 -3.52
C VAL A 18 -13.26 40.64 -4.48
N GLN A 19 -13.03 41.06 -5.72
CA GLN A 19 -12.32 40.22 -6.71
C GLN A 19 -10.84 40.01 -6.35
N GLN A 20 -10.16 41.03 -5.82
CA GLN A 20 -8.79 40.90 -5.32
C GLN A 20 -8.73 39.97 -4.11
N LEU A 21 -9.66 40.08 -3.17
CA LEU A 21 -9.76 39.16 -2.02
C LEU A 21 -10.00 37.71 -2.46
N ASP A 22 -10.82 37.47 -3.48
CA ASP A 22 -11.06 36.13 -4.02
C ASP A 22 -9.83 35.58 -4.76
N ILE A 23 -9.10 36.42 -5.50
CA ILE A 23 -7.81 36.03 -6.12
C ILE A 23 -6.77 35.70 -5.05
N GLU A 24 -6.65 36.52 -4.00
CA GLU A 24 -5.74 36.28 -2.88
C GLU A 24 -6.10 34.99 -2.11
N ARG A 25 -7.40 34.71 -1.91
CA ARG A 25 -7.89 33.46 -1.32
C ARG A 25 -7.56 32.24 -2.17
N GLY A 26 -7.87 32.28 -3.47
CA GLY A 26 -7.57 31.19 -4.39
C GLY A 26 -6.07 30.92 -4.49
N ARG A 27 -5.25 31.98 -4.52
CA ARG A 27 -3.79 31.86 -4.47
C ARG A 27 -3.30 31.23 -3.16
N ALA A 28 -3.85 31.64 -2.02
CA ALA A 28 -3.51 31.06 -0.74
C ALA A 28 -3.87 29.56 -0.69
N GLU A 29 -5.04 29.15 -1.18
CA GLU A 29 -5.44 27.73 -1.25
C GLU A 29 -4.50 26.90 -2.13
N MET A 30 -4.18 27.37 -3.33
CA MET A 30 -3.21 26.70 -4.21
C MET A 30 -1.84 26.54 -3.54
N LEU A 31 -1.38 27.55 -2.79
CA LEU A 31 -0.15 27.47 -2.01
C LEU A 31 -0.24 26.45 -0.89
N ARG A 32 -1.36 26.40 -0.15
CA ARG A 32 -1.57 25.40 0.90
C ARG A 32 -1.52 23.99 0.34
N GLU A 33 -2.18 23.74 -0.78
CA GLU A 33 -2.20 22.42 -1.42
C GLU A 33 -0.80 21.99 -1.89
N ALA A 34 -0.09 22.87 -2.59
CA ALA A 34 1.27 22.60 -3.05
C ALA A 34 2.25 22.37 -1.89
N ALA A 35 2.22 23.24 -0.88
CA ALA A 35 3.00 23.12 0.35
C ALA A 35 2.69 21.82 1.10
N CYS A 36 1.41 21.52 1.25
CA CYS A 36 0.96 20.32 1.94
C CYS A 36 1.41 19.05 1.22
N SER A 37 1.20 18.99 -0.10
CA SER A 37 1.60 17.88 -0.95
C SER A 37 3.11 17.62 -0.88
N LEU A 38 3.92 18.69 -0.96
CA LEU A 38 5.37 18.61 -0.80
C LEU A 38 5.77 18.12 0.60
N GLY A 39 5.15 18.68 1.64
CA GLY A 39 5.40 18.28 3.03
C GLY A 39 5.06 16.82 3.29
N ALA A 40 3.88 16.37 2.85
CA ALA A 40 3.44 14.98 3.00
C ALA A 40 4.39 13.99 2.31
N ARG A 41 4.73 14.22 1.04
CA ARG A 41 5.72 13.36 0.34
C ARG A 41 7.08 13.38 1.02
N GLY A 42 7.54 14.55 1.48
CA GLY A 42 8.79 14.70 2.22
C GLY A 42 8.81 13.89 3.52
N GLY A 43 7.76 14.01 4.33
CA GLY A 43 7.61 13.29 5.59
C GLY A 43 7.49 11.78 5.38
N LEU A 44 6.72 11.36 4.38
CA LEU A 44 6.58 9.95 3.98
C LEU A 44 7.95 9.37 3.58
N SER A 45 8.68 10.05 2.69
CA SER A 45 9.98 9.59 2.20
C SER A 45 11.00 9.48 3.32
N LYS A 46 11.10 10.51 4.16
CA LYS A 46 12.06 10.51 5.27
C LYS A 46 11.76 9.40 6.27
N ARG A 47 10.49 9.24 6.63
CA ARG A 47 10.08 8.21 7.59
C ARG A 47 10.25 6.80 7.03
N SER A 48 9.96 6.61 5.75
CA SER A 48 10.18 5.34 5.04
C SER A 48 11.66 4.94 5.02
N GLU A 49 12.57 5.90 4.83
CA GLU A 49 14.01 5.67 4.94
C GLU A 49 14.41 5.21 6.34
N GLU A 50 13.94 5.90 7.39
CA GLU A 50 14.21 5.52 8.79
C GLU A 50 13.71 4.11 9.11
N ILE A 51 12.50 3.77 8.65
CA ILE A 51 11.92 2.43 8.80
C ILE A 51 12.77 1.40 8.09
N ARG A 52 13.19 1.67 6.85
CA ARG A 52 14.04 0.78 6.06
C ARG A 52 15.36 0.51 6.76
N VAL A 53 16.08 1.56 7.15
CA VAL A 53 17.37 1.43 7.84
C VAL A 53 17.21 0.60 9.11
N ARG A 54 16.17 0.86 9.90
CA ARG A 54 15.90 0.11 11.13
C ARG A 54 15.60 -1.36 10.88
N LEU A 55 14.80 -1.69 9.86
CA LEU A 55 14.45 -3.08 9.54
C LEU A 55 15.65 -3.84 8.97
N GLU A 56 16.50 -3.19 8.18
CA GLU A 56 17.73 -3.80 7.67
C GLU A 56 18.75 -4.13 8.77
N THR A 57 18.72 -3.45 9.92
CA THR A 57 19.51 -3.85 11.10
C THR A 57 19.16 -5.25 11.61
N TYR A 58 17.95 -5.75 11.35
CA TYR A 58 17.46 -7.08 11.75
C TYR A 58 17.32 -8.03 10.54
N ALA A 59 18.00 -7.73 9.44
CA ALA A 59 17.91 -8.52 8.22
C ALA A 59 18.24 -10.00 8.42
N PRO A 60 19.32 -10.40 9.11
CA PRO A 60 19.65 -11.81 9.31
C PRO A 60 18.55 -12.57 10.06
N GLU A 61 17.96 -11.96 11.08
CA GLU A 61 16.86 -12.56 11.86
C GLU A 61 15.60 -12.71 11.01
N PHE A 62 15.25 -11.71 10.21
CA PHE A 62 14.10 -11.80 9.33
C PHE A 62 14.31 -12.79 8.18
N ASP A 63 15.53 -12.89 7.64
CA ASP A 63 15.88 -13.90 6.63
C ASP A 63 15.75 -15.33 7.22
N ALA A 64 16.14 -15.53 8.48
CA ALA A 64 16.01 -16.81 9.18
C ALA A 64 14.54 -17.16 9.53
N VAL A 65 13.78 -16.19 10.06
CA VAL A 65 12.39 -16.41 10.52
C VAL A 65 11.42 -16.54 9.34
N TYR A 66 11.55 -15.70 8.32
CA TYR A 66 10.63 -15.63 7.18
C TYR A 66 11.18 -16.37 5.96
N SER A 67 11.51 -17.65 6.15
CA SER A 67 11.99 -18.52 5.06
C SER A 67 10.84 -18.97 4.16
N PHE A 68 10.41 -18.12 3.22
CA PHE A 68 9.33 -18.44 2.28
C PHE A 68 9.66 -19.66 1.39
N GLN A 69 10.93 -19.86 1.06
CA GLN A 69 11.38 -21.01 0.28
C GLN A 69 10.98 -22.34 0.94
N SER A 70 10.97 -22.41 2.28
CA SER A 70 10.60 -23.61 3.03
C SER A 70 9.12 -23.96 2.96
N VAL A 71 8.26 -22.97 2.67
CA VAL A 71 6.81 -23.16 2.59
C VAL A 71 6.29 -23.29 1.16
N MET A 72 7.13 -23.06 0.14
CA MET A 72 6.76 -23.24 -1.26
C MET A 72 6.23 -24.66 -1.53
N LEU A 73 5.31 -24.75 -2.49
CA LEU A 73 4.89 -26.00 -3.10
C LEU A 73 5.73 -26.28 -4.35
N GLU A 74 5.56 -27.47 -4.90
CA GLU A 74 6.24 -27.88 -6.13
C GLU A 74 5.94 -26.92 -7.29
N PHE A 75 6.82 -26.93 -8.30
CA PHE A 75 6.68 -26.11 -9.51
C PHE A 75 6.61 -24.60 -9.27
N GLY A 76 7.13 -24.12 -8.14
CA GLY A 76 7.14 -22.68 -7.83
C GLY A 76 5.78 -22.12 -7.44
N VAL A 77 4.90 -22.96 -6.88
CA VAL A 77 3.59 -22.50 -6.39
C VAL A 77 3.73 -21.98 -4.96
N LEU A 78 3.32 -20.73 -4.74
CA LEU A 78 3.12 -20.18 -3.42
C LEU A 78 1.85 -20.82 -2.83
N PRO A 79 1.92 -21.40 -1.61
CA PRO A 79 0.75 -22.02 -0.98
C PRO A 79 -0.34 -20.98 -0.67
N PRO A 80 -1.59 -21.43 -0.48
CA PRO A 80 -2.65 -20.54 -0.04
C PRO A 80 -2.40 -20.04 1.39
N VAL A 81 -3.02 -18.91 1.73
CA VAL A 81 -2.95 -18.33 3.07
C VAL A 81 -4.19 -18.73 3.85
N ILE A 82 -4.02 -19.53 4.89
CA ILE A 82 -5.10 -19.98 5.77
C ILE A 82 -5.09 -19.19 7.07
N ILE A 83 -6.20 -18.53 7.40
CA ILE A 83 -6.44 -17.96 8.72
C ILE A 83 -7.32 -18.91 9.55
N SER A 84 -7.26 -18.75 10.87
CA SER A 84 -8.14 -19.49 11.78
C SER A 84 -8.82 -18.53 12.74
N SER A 85 -10.10 -18.72 12.95
CA SER A 85 -10.90 -18.05 13.97
C SER A 85 -11.36 -19.08 14.99
N THR A 86 -11.26 -18.76 16.27
CA THR A 86 -11.84 -19.57 17.36
C THR A 86 -13.12 -18.94 17.86
N ASP A 87 -13.98 -19.73 18.49
CA ASP A 87 -15.16 -19.27 19.22
C ASP A 87 -16.10 -18.38 18.39
N GLN A 88 -16.30 -18.76 17.13
CA GLN A 88 -17.24 -18.03 16.28
C GLN A 88 -18.67 -18.39 16.69
N VAL A 89 -19.39 -17.35 17.13
CA VAL A 89 -20.82 -17.39 17.38
C VAL A 89 -21.49 -16.71 16.19
N LYS A 90 -22.16 -17.50 15.34
CA LYS A 90 -22.95 -16.98 14.22
C LYS A 90 -24.41 -17.10 14.57
N GLN A 91 -25.07 -15.97 14.80
CA GLN A 91 -26.52 -15.93 14.97
C GLN A 91 -27.17 -15.88 13.57
N GLU A 92 -27.77 -16.99 13.14
CA GLU A 92 -28.46 -17.07 11.85
C GLU A 92 -29.87 -16.45 11.91
N SER A 93 -30.47 -16.44 13.10
CA SER A 93 -31.74 -15.76 13.39
C SER A 93 -31.90 -15.53 14.90
N ASP A 94 -32.96 -14.84 15.31
CA ASP A 94 -33.32 -14.65 16.73
C ASP A 94 -33.48 -15.95 17.52
N PHE A 95 -33.64 -17.09 16.83
CA PHE A 95 -33.86 -18.40 17.43
C PHE A 95 -32.80 -19.45 17.08
N LYS A 96 -31.73 -19.08 16.36
CA LYS A 96 -30.69 -20.03 15.94
C LYS A 96 -29.30 -19.40 16.05
N VAL A 97 -28.48 -20.00 16.90
CA VAL A 97 -27.07 -19.65 17.09
C VAL A 97 -26.23 -20.88 16.79
N GLU A 98 -25.24 -20.73 15.91
CA GLU A 98 -24.21 -21.73 15.64
C GLU A 98 -22.95 -21.38 16.42
N TYR A 99 -22.42 -22.37 17.16
CA TYR A 99 -21.13 -22.30 17.82
C TYR A 99 -20.13 -23.16 17.03
N SER A 100 -19.12 -22.54 16.44
CA SER A 100 -18.04 -23.26 15.77
C SER A 100 -16.77 -23.15 16.61
N GLY A 101 -16.16 -24.30 16.97
CA GLY A 101 -14.94 -24.33 17.79
C GLY A 101 -13.75 -23.65 17.11
N LYS A 102 -13.38 -24.11 15.90
CA LYS A 102 -12.33 -23.50 15.10
C LYS A 102 -12.72 -23.51 13.63
N VAL A 103 -12.78 -22.33 13.02
CA VAL A 103 -13.09 -22.14 11.61
C VAL A 103 -11.81 -21.78 10.89
N TYR A 104 -11.50 -22.49 9.81
CA TYR A 104 -10.43 -22.12 8.90
C TYR A 104 -11.01 -21.45 7.67
N SER A 105 -10.35 -20.40 7.19
CA SER A 105 -10.71 -19.77 5.94
C SER A 105 -9.46 -19.42 5.13
N MET A 106 -9.61 -19.49 3.81
CA MET A 106 -8.56 -19.13 2.86
C MET A 106 -8.74 -17.66 2.49
N VAL A 107 -7.71 -16.85 2.73
CA VAL A 107 -7.72 -15.41 2.39
C VAL A 107 -6.90 -15.08 1.15
N ALA A 108 -6.11 -16.05 0.66
CA ALA A 108 -5.43 -15.97 -0.62
C ALA A 108 -5.25 -17.37 -1.20
N ASP A 109 -5.51 -17.52 -2.49
CA ASP A 109 -5.36 -18.79 -3.22
C ASP A 109 -3.90 -19.09 -3.54
N ALA A 110 -3.64 -20.37 -3.85
CA ALA A 110 -2.36 -20.79 -4.39
C ALA A 110 -2.10 -20.15 -5.75
N LYS A 111 -0.86 -19.70 -6.00
CA LYS A 111 -0.48 -19.06 -7.26
C LYS A 111 0.96 -19.34 -7.65
N PHE A 112 1.24 -19.35 -8.95
CA PHE A 112 2.62 -19.42 -9.43
C PHE A 112 3.35 -18.12 -9.13
N VAL A 113 4.61 -18.26 -8.71
CA VAL A 113 5.56 -17.15 -8.56
C VAL A 113 6.86 -17.50 -9.26
N THR A 114 7.53 -16.51 -9.84
CA THR A 114 8.84 -16.69 -10.47
C THR A 114 9.97 -16.87 -9.46
N SER A 115 9.79 -16.32 -8.26
CA SER A 115 10.67 -16.48 -7.11
C SER A 115 9.85 -16.43 -5.83
N ALA A 116 10.30 -17.14 -4.79
CA ALA A 116 9.69 -17.03 -3.47
C ALA A 116 9.69 -15.56 -2.99
N PRO A 117 8.60 -15.08 -2.36
CA PRO A 117 8.60 -13.78 -1.71
C PRO A 117 9.70 -13.67 -0.65
N THR A 118 10.02 -12.45 -0.25
CA THR A 118 10.93 -12.19 0.88
C THR A 118 10.22 -11.28 1.88
N TRP A 119 10.70 -11.21 3.12
CA TRP A 119 10.14 -10.24 4.07
C TRP A 119 10.25 -8.80 3.52
N ARG A 120 11.31 -8.49 2.76
CA ARG A 120 11.50 -7.19 2.09
C ARG A 120 10.39 -6.85 1.11
N SER A 121 9.92 -7.82 0.31
CA SER A 121 8.83 -7.59 -0.64
C SER A 121 7.49 -7.27 0.05
N TYR A 122 7.34 -7.65 1.32
CA TYR A 122 6.20 -7.26 2.15
C TYR A 122 6.44 -5.91 2.83
N VAL A 123 7.47 -5.80 3.65
CA VAL A 123 7.62 -4.65 4.57
C VAL A 123 7.90 -3.33 3.86
N PHE A 124 8.51 -3.35 2.68
CA PHE A 124 8.82 -2.14 1.91
C PHE A 124 7.77 -1.77 0.86
N LYS A 125 6.70 -2.57 0.71
CA LYS A 125 5.63 -2.29 -0.24
C LYS A 125 4.97 -0.94 0.07
N GLY A 126 4.91 -0.05 -0.92
CA GLY A 126 4.32 1.28 -0.74
C GLY A 126 5.13 2.26 0.12
N LEU A 127 6.32 1.88 0.60
CA LEU A 127 7.25 2.81 1.23
C LEU A 127 8.12 3.47 0.16
N GLU A 128 7.99 4.78 0.02
CA GLU A 128 8.75 5.58 -0.93
C GLU A 128 10.05 6.07 -0.29
N VAL A 129 11.18 5.95 -0.97
CA VAL A 129 12.45 6.51 -0.49
C VAL A 129 13.14 7.21 -1.64
N GLY A 130 13.63 8.41 -1.37
CA GLY A 130 14.32 9.24 -2.36
C GLY A 130 13.99 10.71 -2.24
N GLY A 131 14.58 11.51 -3.12
CA GLY A 131 14.29 12.93 -3.22
C GLY A 131 12.84 13.18 -3.61
N VAL A 132 12.26 14.25 -3.06
CA VAL A 132 10.92 14.71 -3.44
C VAL A 132 11.07 15.91 -4.36
N GLU A 133 10.48 15.82 -5.55
CA GLU A 133 10.51 16.92 -6.51
C GLU A 133 9.73 18.13 -5.99
N PRO A 134 10.33 19.34 -6.07
CA PRO A 134 9.62 20.57 -5.73
C PRO A 134 8.50 20.84 -6.74
N PRO A 135 7.43 21.53 -6.33
CA PRO A 135 6.40 21.92 -7.27
C PRO A 135 6.90 22.99 -8.26
N PRO A 136 6.19 23.20 -9.38
CA PRO A 136 6.57 24.21 -10.36
C PRO A 136 6.71 25.62 -9.75
N PRO A 137 7.56 26.50 -10.30
CA PRO A 137 7.82 27.83 -9.71
C PRO A 137 6.58 28.70 -9.47
N SER A 138 5.51 28.52 -10.26
CA SER A 138 4.23 29.21 -10.06
C SER A 138 3.56 28.90 -8.72
N PHE A 139 3.85 27.75 -8.14
CA PHE A 139 3.34 27.29 -6.84
C PHE A 139 4.29 27.59 -5.68
N LEU A 140 5.41 28.28 -5.92
CA LEU A 140 6.30 28.70 -4.84
C LEU A 140 5.83 30.04 -4.23
N PRO A 141 6.10 30.27 -2.93
CA PRO A 141 5.75 31.53 -2.28
C PRO A 141 6.62 32.68 -2.81
N LYS A 142 6.02 33.85 -3.03
CA LYS A 142 6.64 35.03 -3.62
C LYS A 142 6.99 36.08 -2.57
N ASP A 143 6.11 36.31 -1.61
CA ASP A 143 6.29 37.30 -0.54
C ASP A 143 6.43 36.65 0.84
N ASP A 144 6.68 37.48 1.86
CA ASP A 144 6.91 36.98 3.22
C ASP A 144 5.64 36.43 3.89
N LYS A 145 4.43 36.90 3.52
CA LYS A 145 3.17 36.35 4.02
C LYS A 145 2.95 34.94 3.45
N GLU A 146 3.15 34.76 2.14
CA GLU A 146 3.08 33.47 1.47
C GLU A 146 4.13 32.49 2.03
N LYS A 147 5.35 32.95 2.34
CA LYS A 147 6.40 32.11 2.96
C LYS A 147 6.02 31.61 4.35
N ILE A 148 5.35 32.43 5.16
CA ILE A 148 4.88 32.01 6.50
C ILE A 148 3.84 30.89 6.35
N LEU A 149 2.85 31.09 5.49
CA LEU A 149 1.82 30.10 5.17
C LEU A 149 2.44 28.79 4.65
N TRP A 150 3.36 28.92 3.69
CA TRP A 150 4.08 27.80 3.10
C TRP A 150 4.79 26.95 4.16
N LYS A 151 5.61 27.58 5.01
CA LYS A 151 6.35 26.88 6.06
C LYS A 151 5.43 26.17 7.04
N SER A 152 4.33 26.82 7.45
CA SER A 152 3.37 26.19 8.36
C SER A 152 2.68 24.97 7.74
N GLU A 153 2.28 25.05 6.46
CA GLU A 153 1.60 23.96 5.78
C GLU A 153 2.53 22.79 5.47
N VAL A 154 3.76 23.07 5.03
CA VAL A 154 4.79 22.02 4.86
C VAL A 154 5.01 21.29 6.18
N ALA A 155 5.21 22.00 7.30
CA ALA A 155 5.43 21.38 8.60
C ALA A 155 4.22 20.57 9.10
N ARG A 156 2.99 21.06 8.84
CA ARG A 156 1.76 20.34 9.18
C ARG A 156 1.65 19.03 8.39
N CYS A 157 1.78 19.09 7.06
CA CYS A 157 1.60 17.91 6.22
C CYS A 157 2.79 16.95 6.26
N TRP A 158 3.98 17.41 6.64
CA TRP A 158 5.09 16.53 6.99
C TRP A 158 4.71 15.51 8.05
N LYS A 159 4.03 15.95 9.12
CA LYS A 159 3.55 15.05 10.17
C LYS A 159 2.53 14.03 9.64
N LEU A 160 1.69 14.43 8.68
CA LEU A 160 0.76 13.50 8.02
C LEU A 160 1.50 12.45 7.20
N GLY A 161 2.52 12.84 6.42
CA GLY A 161 3.37 11.90 5.70
C GLY A 161 4.09 10.91 6.63
N VAL A 162 4.59 11.38 7.77
CA VAL A 162 5.19 10.52 8.81
C VAL A 162 4.16 9.52 9.37
N SER A 163 2.92 9.96 9.66
CA SER A 163 1.84 9.07 10.11
C SER A 163 1.53 8.01 9.07
N GLN A 164 1.36 8.44 7.82
CA GLN A 164 1.07 7.56 6.69
C GLN A 164 2.14 6.49 6.51
N ALA A 165 3.44 6.85 6.61
CA ALA A 165 4.52 5.86 6.55
C ALA A 165 4.43 4.82 7.66
N ASN A 166 4.06 5.23 8.89
CA ASN A 166 3.89 4.31 10.00
C ASN A 166 2.69 3.37 9.78
N GLU A 167 1.56 3.89 9.29
CA GLU A 167 0.36 3.10 8.97
C GLU A 167 0.65 2.06 7.88
N ILE A 168 1.35 2.46 6.81
CA ILE A 168 1.82 1.54 5.76
C ILE A 168 2.71 0.45 6.35
N ALA A 169 3.68 0.81 7.18
CA ALA A 169 4.59 -0.16 7.79
C ALA A 169 3.88 -1.14 8.74
N GLU A 170 2.90 -0.66 9.51
CA GLU A 170 2.08 -1.51 10.36
C GLU A 170 1.23 -2.49 9.55
N TYR A 171 0.55 -2.00 8.51
CA TYR A 171 -0.22 -2.83 7.58
C TYR A 171 0.66 -3.91 6.95
N ASN A 172 1.81 -3.53 6.40
CA ASN A 172 2.74 -4.45 5.74
C ASN A 172 3.28 -5.52 6.71
N ARG A 173 3.59 -5.13 7.96
CA ARG A 173 4.02 -6.07 9.00
C ARG A 173 2.93 -7.07 9.33
N ASN A 174 1.68 -6.63 9.43
CA ASN A 174 0.54 -7.49 9.71
C ASN A 174 0.26 -8.43 8.52
N GLU A 175 0.37 -7.95 7.28
CA GLU A 175 0.29 -8.74 6.06
C GLU A 175 1.37 -9.85 6.05
N LEU A 176 2.64 -9.49 6.28
CA LEU A 176 3.75 -10.45 6.38
C LEU A 176 3.49 -11.55 7.40
N LYS A 177 3.08 -11.16 8.62
CA LYS A 177 2.81 -12.11 9.71
C LYS A 177 1.65 -13.04 9.38
N ARG A 178 0.54 -12.47 8.91
CA ARG A 178 -0.66 -13.22 8.54
C ARG A 178 -0.36 -14.23 7.44
N ASP A 179 0.28 -13.76 6.38
CA ASP A 179 0.52 -14.56 5.18
C ASP A 179 1.51 -15.70 5.46
N PHE A 180 2.65 -15.40 6.08
CA PHE A 180 3.64 -16.43 6.42
C PHE A 180 3.07 -17.47 7.39
N ALA A 181 2.39 -17.03 8.46
CA ALA A 181 1.76 -17.96 9.39
C ALA A 181 0.62 -18.77 8.73
N GLY A 182 -0.11 -18.17 7.79
CA GLY A 182 -1.17 -18.85 7.06
C GLY A 182 -0.65 -19.90 6.08
N MET A 183 0.48 -19.64 5.43
CA MET A 183 1.17 -20.63 4.58
C MET A 183 1.74 -21.80 5.40
N LEU A 184 2.29 -21.53 6.59
CA LEU A 184 2.69 -22.58 7.52
C LEU A 184 1.49 -23.40 7.99
N ARG A 185 0.37 -22.73 8.32
CA ARG A 185 -0.88 -23.40 8.69
C ARG A 185 -1.40 -24.30 7.57
N TYR A 186 -1.33 -23.84 6.32
CA TYR A 186 -1.66 -24.67 5.17
C TYR A 186 -0.83 -25.97 5.15
N LYS A 187 0.49 -25.88 5.27
CA LYS A 187 1.38 -27.07 5.31
C LYS A 187 0.98 -28.03 6.43
N LEU A 188 0.70 -27.50 7.62
CA LEU A 188 0.28 -28.31 8.77
C LEU A 188 -1.06 -29.02 8.54
N LEU A 189 -2.03 -28.35 7.91
CA LEU A 189 -3.33 -28.96 7.57
C LEU A 189 -3.19 -30.01 6.47
N ALA A 190 -2.35 -29.75 5.47
CA ALA A 190 -2.12 -30.68 4.37
C ALA A 190 -1.45 -31.97 4.88
N LEU A 191 -0.49 -31.85 5.81
CA LEU A 191 0.13 -33.01 6.46
C LEU A 191 -0.85 -33.86 7.27
N LYS A 192 -1.94 -33.26 7.76
CA LYS A 192 -3.01 -33.97 8.47
C LYS A 192 -4.10 -34.52 7.55
N GLY A 193 -4.05 -34.20 6.25
CA GLY A 193 -5.11 -34.53 5.30
C GLY A 193 -6.39 -33.70 5.48
N GLU A 194 -6.34 -32.58 6.20
CA GLU A 194 -7.48 -31.67 6.44
C GLU A 194 -7.67 -30.64 5.31
N ILE A 195 -6.74 -30.55 4.37
CA ILE A 195 -6.85 -29.70 3.18
C ILE A 195 -6.18 -30.40 1.99
N GLN A 196 -6.82 -30.35 0.84
CA GLN A 196 -6.29 -30.88 -0.41
C GLN A 196 -5.30 -29.89 -1.04
N ALA A 197 -4.22 -30.43 -1.62
CA ALA A 197 -3.22 -29.62 -2.31
C ALA A 197 -3.72 -29.18 -3.70
N PRO A 198 -3.30 -27.99 -4.19
CA PRO A 198 -3.68 -27.54 -5.53
C PRO A 198 -3.14 -28.52 -6.58
N VAL A 199 -3.98 -28.85 -7.56
CA VAL A 199 -3.63 -29.78 -8.63
C VAL A 199 -2.93 -29.02 -9.74
N VAL A 200 -1.63 -29.24 -9.89
CA VAL A 200 -0.82 -28.68 -10.97
C VAL A 200 -0.72 -29.68 -12.12
N VAL A 201 -1.09 -29.26 -13.33
CA VAL A 201 -0.95 -30.07 -14.56
C VAL A 201 0.12 -29.48 -15.46
N THR A 202 0.89 -30.37 -16.12
CA THR A 202 1.91 -29.99 -17.10
C THR A 202 1.39 -30.23 -18.51
N GLN A 203 1.49 -29.23 -19.38
CA GLN A 203 1.27 -29.36 -20.82
C GLN A 203 2.59 -29.16 -21.55
N SER A 204 3.08 -30.17 -22.27
CA SER A 204 4.24 -30.06 -23.16
C SER A 204 3.75 -29.68 -24.57
N THR A 205 4.23 -28.56 -25.12
CA THR A 205 4.03 -28.24 -26.53
C THR A 205 5.30 -28.64 -27.31
N PRO A 206 5.22 -29.45 -28.39
CA PRO A 206 6.37 -29.79 -29.21
C PRO A 206 7.08 -28.54 -29.74
N SER A 207 8.39 -28.65 -30.01
CA SER A 207 9.21 -27.53 -30.46
C SER A 207 8.69 -26.90 -31.76
N GLU A 208 8.43 -25.59 -31.74
CA GLU A 208 8.14 -24.80 -32.93
C GLU A 208 9.41 -24.07 -33.41
N ARG A 209 9.71 -24.18 -34.71
CA ARG A 209 10.74 -23.36 -35.35
C ARG A 209 10.09 -22.11 -35.92
N ILE A 210 10.30 -20.97 -35.26
CA ILE A 210 9.96 -19.65 -35.80
C ILE A 210 11.25 -19.06 -36.39
N LYS A 211 11.15 -18.39 -37.54
CA LYS A 211 12.31 -17.89 -38.31
C LYS A 211 13.25 -17.05 -37.43
N GLY A 212 14.43 -17.58 -37.12
CA GLY A 212 15.47 -16.92 -36.31
C GLY A 212 15.53 -17.32 -34.84
N GLU A 213 14.55 -18.07 -34.31
CA GLU A 213 14.52 -18.47 -32.89
C GLU A 213 14.15 -19.96 -32.76
N LYS A 214 15.09 -20.80 -32.29
CA LYS A 214 14.81 -22.19 -31.93
C LYS A 214 14.37 -22.23 -30.47
N ARG A 215 13.06 -22.29 -30.22
CA ARG A 215 12.53 -22.55 -28.87
C ARG A 215 12.49 -24.06 -28.64
N THR A 216 13.31 -24.54 -27.71
CA THR A 216 13.40 -25.97 -27.39
C THR A 216 12.50 -26.27 -26.19
N ASP A 217 11.64 -27.30 -26.32
CA ASP A 217 10.69 -27.85 -25.32
C ASP A 217 9.94 -26.82 -24.45
N ARG A 218 8.73 -26.39 -24.87
CA ARG A 218 7.88 -25.51 -24.06
C ARG A 218 7.05 -26.35 -23.09
N ARG A 219 7.31 -26.19 -21.79
CA ARG A 219 6.46 -26.75 -20.72
C ARG A 219 5.62 -25.66 -20.08
N THR A 220 4.31 -25.85 -20.08
CA THR A 220 3.35 -24.96 -19.43
C THR A 220 2.78 -25.64 -18.19
N TYR A 221 2.80 -24.96 -17.05
CA TYR A 221 2.19 -25.42 -15.80
C TYR A 221 0.90 -24.63 -15.53
N ILE A 222 -0.16 -25.32 -15.12
CA ILE A 222 -1.47 -24.72 -14.84
C ILE A 222 -1.99 -25.30 -13.53
N ILE A 223 -2.48 -24.45 -12.63
CA ILE A 223 -3.28 -24.88 -11.47
C ILE A 223 -4.68 -25.16 -12.01
N LYS A 224 -5.04 -26.44 -12.11
CA LYS A 224 -6.35 -26.88 -12.62
C LYS A 224 -7.42 -26.76 -11.53
N GLU A 225 -7.04 -27.06 -10.30
CA GLU A 225 -7.90 -26.99 -9.11
C GLU A 225 -7.11 -26.33 -7.99
N GLY A 226 -7.74 -25.37 -7.31
CA GLY A 226 -7.18 -24.71 -6.13
C GLY A 226 -7.14 -25.65 -4.92
N ALA A 227 -6.55 -25.18 -3.83
CA ALA A 227 -6.64 -25.89 -2.56
C ALA A 227 -8.08 -25.81 -2.01
N SER A 228 -8.54 -26.87 -1.35
CA SER A 228 -9.89 -26.97 -0.78
C SER A 228 -9.89 -27.76 0.54
N PHE A 229 -10.79 -27.36 1.46
CA PHE A 229 -11.07 -28.12 2.69
C PHE A 229 -11.95 -29.34 2.38
#